data_AF-A0A7X8QWM8-F1
#
_entry.id   AF-A0A7X8QWM8-F1
#
_cell.length_a   1.000
_cell.length_b   1.000
_cell.length_c   1.000
_cell.angle_alpha   90.00
_cell.angle_beta   90.00
_cell.angle_gamma   90.00
#
_symmetry.space_group_name_H-M   'P 1'
#
loop_
_entity.id
_entity.type
_entity.pdbx_description
1 polymer ?
#
loop_
_entity_poly.entity_id
_entity_poly.type
_entity_poly.pdbx_seq_one_letter_code
_entity_poly.pdbx_strand_id
1 'polypeptide(L)'
;MEIKTGGIYTIRIPGGTAAALAVRLNPSGTVTAMAVGPCGGGVAVAEGLDAFPDEIFTLRKEAFAQLTGAASPHGLQTALREMTKNAALACLAASEKKIGGRIPAAGKTLDGAELAAMIDASLDMWLTAGRFHEQFEKELAAFSGAHSALAVNSGSSANLLAVAALCSHKLGARRLSPGDEVITVAAAFPTTIAPLVQHGLVPVFADINPAACNIMVEQLQRCLSPRSKAVFLAH
;
A
#
# COMPACT_ATOMS: atom_id res chain seq x y z
N MET A 1 -9.19 -39.60 1.96
CA MET A 1 -8.47 -38.62 2.81
C MET A 1 -9.49 -38.07 3.77
N GLU A 2 -9.22 -38.12 5.07
CA GLU A 2 -10.07 -37.49 6.08
C GLU A 2 -9.75 -35.99 6.14
N ILE A 3 -10.77 -35.14 6.02
CA ILE A 3 -10.61 -33.68 6.01
C ILE A 3 -11.52 -33.09 7.09
N LYS A 4 -10.96 -32.33 8.04
CA LYS A 4 -11.77 -31.62 9.04
C LYS A 4 -12.13 -30.22 8.55
N THR A 5 -13.29 -29.71 8.96
CA THR A 5 -13.72 -28.34 8.64
C THR A 5 -12.77 -27.29 9.20
N GLY A 6 -12.57 -26.21 8.45
CA GLY A 6 -11.77 -25.06 8.89
C GLY A 6 -10.26 -25.26 8.79
N GLY A 7 -9.79 -26.41 8.32
CA GLY A 7 -8.37 -26.68 8.05
C GLY A 7 -7.98 -26.44 6.59
N ILE A 8 -6.72 -26.12 6.36
CA ILE A 8 -6.08 -26.11 5.04
C ILE A 8 -5.24 -27.38 4.93
N TYR A 9 -5.49 -28.19 3.90
CA TYR A 9 -4.81 -29.47 3.73
C TYR A 9 -3.95 -29.49 2.48
N THR A 10 -2.70 -29.94 2.62
CA THR A 10 -1.82 -30.26 1.50
C THR A 10 -1.99 -31.73 1.14
N ILE A 11 -2.41 -32.01 -0.09
CA ILE A 11 -2.69 -33.36 -0.56
C ILE A 11 -1.58 -33.79 -1.50
N ARG A 12 -0.83 -34.85 -1.12
CA ARG A 12 0.18 -35.47 -2.00
C ARG A 12 -0.43 -36.62 -2.78
N ILE A 13 -0.39 -36.54 -4.10
CA ILE A 13 -0.86 -37.60 -5.00
C ILE A 13 0.34 -38.47 -5.41
N PRO A 14 0.18 -39.81 -5.56
CA PRO A 14 1.23 -40.66 -6.12
C PRO A 14 1.69 -40.14 -7.48
N GLY A 15 2.98 -39.83 -7.63
CA GLY A 15 3.53 -39.19 -8.84
C GLY A 15 3.94 -37.72 -8.68
N GLY A 16 3.80 -37.11 -7.50
CA GLY A 16 4.54 -35.90 -7.13
C GLY A 16 3.78 -34.57 -7.16
N THR A 17 2.48 -34.56 -7.41
CA THR A 17 1.70 -33.31 -7.49
C THR A 17 1.00 -33.00 -6.15
N ALA A 18 1.16 -31.75 -5.67
CA ALA A 18 0.53 -31.24 -4.45
C ALA A 18 -0.64 -30.30 -4.79
N ALA A 19 -1.83 -30.55 -4.23
CA ALA A 19 -2.99 -29.67 -4.33
C ALA A 19 -3.35 -29.08 -2.95
N ALA A 20 -3.85 -27.84 -2.92
CA ALA A 20 -4.41 -27.22 -1.72
C ALA A 20 -5.94 -27.33 -1.75
N LEU A 21 -6.52 -27.87 -0.68
CA LEU A 21 -7.96 -28.00 -0.51
C LEU A 21 -8.41 -27.21 0.72
N ALA A 22 -9.28 -26.22 0.52
CA ALA A 22 -9.91 -25.45 1.58
C ALA A 22 -11.37 -25.89 1.73
N VAL A 23 -11.81 -26.21 2.94
CA VAL A 23 -13.17 -26.69 3.20
C VAL A 23 -13.84 -25.83 4.25
N ARG A 24 -14.96 -25.20 3.86
CA ARG A 24 -15.80 -24.36 4.72
C ARG A 24 -17.19 -24.97 4.87
N LEU A 25 -17.72 -24.95 6.09
CA LEU A 25 -19.14 -25.20 6.36
C LEU A 25 -19.90 -23.86 6.35
N ASN A 26 -20.96 -23.77 5.56
CA ASN A 26 -21.81 -22.59 5.49
C ASN A 26 -22.90 -22.64 6.59
N PRO A 27 -23.47 -21.48 6.99
CA PRO A 27 -24.56 -21.43 7.98
C PRO A 27 -25.80 -22.26 7.62
N SER A 28 -25.99 -22.57 6.33
CA SER A 28 -27.05 -23.45 5.81
C SER A 28 -26.77 -24.94 5.96
N GLY A 29 -25.62 -25.32 6.53
CA GLY A 29 -25.17 -26.71 6.64
C GLY A 29 -24.52 -27.28 5.38
N THR A 30 -24.36 -26.48 4.31
CA THR A 30 -23.69 -26.91 3.08
C THR A 30 -22.18 -26.79 3.19
N VAL A 31 -21.45 -27.72 2.59
CA VAL A 31 -19.98 -27.72 2.55
C VAL A 31 -19.53 -27.15 1.21
N THR A 32 -18.67 -26.13 1.27
CA THR A 32 -17.99 -25.58 0.11
C THR A 32 -16.53 -26.01 0.16
N ALA A 33 -16.08 -26.72 -0.88
CA ALA A 33 -14.68 -27.08 -1.05
C ALA A 33 -14.09 -26.32 -2.23
N MET A 34 -12.95 -25.67 -2.00
CA MET A 34 -12.15 -25.06 -3.05
C MET A 34 -10.88 -25.87 -3.20
N ALA A 35 -10.73 -26.50 -4.36
CA ALA A 35 -9.49 -27.15 -4.71
C ALA A 35 -8.75 -26.26 -5.70
N VAL A 36 -7.50 -26.00 -5.36
CA VAL A 36 -6.60 -25.32 -6.28
C VAL A 36 -5.85 -26.42 -6.98
N GLY A 37 -6.32 -26.65 -8.20
CA GLY A 37 -5.61 -27.48 -9.12
C GLY A 37 -4.21 -26.93 -9.31
N PRO A 38 -3.28 -27.83 -9.57
CA PRO A 38 -1.99 -27.38 -9.97
C PRO A 38 -2.25 -26.49 -11.26
N CYS A 39 -1.67 -25.29 -11.40
CA CYS A 39 -1.87 -24.28 -12.49
C CYS A 39 -2.10 -24.64 -13.97
N GLY A 40 -3.14 -24.01 -14.48
CA GLY A 40 -3.64 -24.10 -15.85
C GLY A 40 -5.10 -24.52 -15.79
N GLY A 41 -5.45 -25.39 -14.84
CA GLY A 41 -6.82 -25.62 -14.39
C GLY A 41 -7.30 -24.44 -13.54
N GLY A 42 -8.46 -23.90 -13.91
CA GLY A 42 -9.12 -22.83 -13.16
C GLY A 42 -9.41 -23.20 -11.70
N VAL A 43 -9.76 -22.19 -10.92
CA VAL A 43 -10.29 -22.39 -9.57
C VAL A 43 -11.63 -23.12 -9.69
N ALA A 44 -11.72 -24.32 -9.13
CA ALA A 44 -12.96 -25.07 -9.08
C ALA A 44 -13.53 -25.03 -7.66
N VAL A 45 -14.77 -24.55 -7.57
CA VAL A 45 -15.56 -24.48 -6.34
C VAL A 45 -16.68 -25.49 -6.46
N ALA A 46 -16.74 -26.42 -5.51
CA ALA A 46 -17.83 -27.38 -5.42
C ALA A 46 -18.68 -27.08 -4.18
N GLU A 47 -20.00 -27.01 -4.37
CA GLU A 47 -21.00 -26.83 -3.31
C GLU A 47 -21.93 -28.05 -3.25
N GLY A 48 -22.50 -28.31 -2.08
CA GLY A 48 -23.47 -29.39 -1.90
C GLY A 48 -22.85 -30.78 -1.77
N LEU A 49 -21.61 -30.86 -1.29
CA LEU A 49 -20.96 -32.14 -0.99
C LEU A 49 -21.68 -32.83 0.18
N ASP A 50 -21.97 -34.13 0.03
CA ASP A 50 -22.63 -34.95 1.05
C ASP A 50 -21.83 -34.92 2.36
N ALA A 51 -22.47 -34.45 3.44
CA ALA A 51 -21.91 -34.42 4.79
C ALA A 51 -22.50 -35.56 5.63
N PHE A 52 -21.64 -36.34 6.28
CA PHE A 52 -22.05 -37.32 7.28
C PHE A 52 -21.61 -36.81 8.66
N PRO A 53 -22.41 -37.03 9.72
CA PRO A 53 -22.10 -36.52 11.04
C PRO A 53 -20.96 -37.33 11.65
N ASP A 54 -19.75 -36.77 11.59
CA ASP A 54 -18.63 -36.97 12.54
C ASP A 54 -17.40 -36.19 12.04
N GLU A 55 -17.36 -34.85 12.19
CA GLU A 55 -16.22 -33.90 11.96
C GLU A 55 -15.28 -34.07 10.74
N ILE A 56 -15.54 -35.04 9.87
CA ILE A 56 -14.66 -35.57 8.84
C ILE A 56 -15.48 -35.60 7.56
N PHE A 57 -15.10 -34.75 6.62
CA PHE A 57 -15.69 -34.65 5.30
C PHE A 57 -14.90 -35.55 4.36
N THR A 58 -15.60 -36.46 3.67
CA THR A 58 -14.98 -37.36 2.70
C THR A 58 -15.35 -36.93 1.29
N LEU A 59 -14.37 -36.40 0.56
CA LEU A 59 -14.54 -36.04 -0.85
C LEU A 59 -14.40 -37.31 -1.72
N ARG A 60 -15.34 -37.54 -2.64
CA ARG A 60 -15.25 -38.67 -3.59
C ARG A 60 -14.07 -38.47 -4.55
N LYS A 61 -13.43 -39.56 -4.96
CA LYS A 61 -12.20 -39.56 -5.77
C LYS A 61 -12.41 -38.87 -7.13
N GLU A 62 -13.60 -39.02 -7.70
CA GLU A 62 -13.99 -38.47 -9.00
C GLU A 62 -14.19 -36.95 -8.93
N ALA A 63 -14.84 -36.47 -7.85
CA ALA A 63 -14.99 -35.05 -7.56
C ALA A 63 -13.62 -34.40 -7.33
N PHE A 64 -12.73 -35.08 -6.60
CA PHE A 64 -11.37 -34.62 -6.36
C PHE A 64 -10.55 -34.51 -7.66
N ALA A 65 -10.64 -35.50 -8.55
CA ALA A 65 -9.91 -35.50 -9.83
C ALA A 65 -10.38 -34.39 -10.78
N GLN A 66 -11.67 -34.04 -10.78
CA GLN A 66 -12.20 -32.89 -11.54
C GLN A 66 -11.73 -31.55 -10.99
N LEU A 67 -11.54 -31.48 -9.67
CA LEU A 67 -11.18 -30.29 -8.92
C LEU A 67 -9.70 -29.87 -9.11
N THR A 68 -8.81 -30.77 -9.53
CA THR A 68 -7.34 -30.57 -9.43
C THR A 68 -6.54 -30.63 -10.75
N GLY A 69 -7.06 -30.17 -11.89
CA GLY A 69 -6.34 -30.27 -13.18
C GLY A 69 -5.00 -29.49 -13.31
N ALA A 70 -3.86 -30.19 -13.12
CA ALA A 70 -2.40 -29.97 -13.41
C ALA A 70 -1.68 -28.59 -13.62
N ALA A 71 -0.45 -28.45 -13.05
CA ALA A 71 0.23 -27.23 -12.53
C ALA A 71 1.46 -26.64 -13.14
N SER A 72 1.56 -25.33 -12.90
CA SER A 72 2.81 -24.65 -12.54
C SER A 72 2.97 -24.42 -11.01
N PRO A 73 4.09 -23.87 -10.55
CA PRO A 73 4.19 -23.35 -9.18
C PRO A 73 3.42 -22.03 -8.95
N HIS A 74 3.10 -21.31 -10.03
CA HIS A 74 2.63 -19.93 -9.96
C HIS A 74 1.16 -19.77 -9.53
N GLY A 75 0.23 -20.48 -10.15
CA GLY A 75 -1.20 -20.53 -9.78
C GLY A 75 -1.50 -21.11 -8.37
N LEU A 76 -0.67 -22.03 -7.83
CA LEU A 76 -0.82 -22.44 -6.41
C LEU A 76 -0.53 -21.25 -5.48
N GLN A 77 0.54 -20.50 -5.77
CA GLN A 77 0.89 -19.28 -5.02
C GLN A 77 -0.21 -18.22 -5.15
N THR A 78 -0.76 -18.02 -6.35
CA THR A 78 -1.86 -17.08 -6.61
C THR A 78 -3.11 -17.44 -5.78
N ALA A 79 -3.50 -18.70 -5.72
CA ALA A 79 -4.70 -19.07 -4.99
C ALA A 79 -4.55 -18.98 -3.46
N LEU A 80 -3.39 -19.39 -2.92
CA LEU A 80 -3.10 -19.24 -1.48
C LEU A 80 -3.11 -17.76 -1.06
N ARG A 81 -2.61 -16.89 -1.94
CA ARG A 81 -2.65 -15.43 -1.78
C ARG A 81 -4.09 -14.89 -1.75
N GLU A 82 -4.95 -15.29 -2.69
CA GLU A 82 -6.37 -14.89 -2.68
C GLU A 82 -7.12 -15.37 -1.44
N MET A 83 -6.87 -16.61 -0.98
CA MET A 83 -7.46 -17.12 0.25
C MET A 83 -7.08 -16.29 1.48
N THR A 84 -5.80 -15.92 1.57
CA THR A 84 -5.28 -15.10 2.68
C THR A 84 -5.99 -13.75 2.72
N LYS A 85 -6.17 -13.11 1.56
CA LYS A 85 -6.92 -11.86 1.43
C LYS A 85 -8.38 -12.03 1.84
N ASN A 86 -9.08 -13.04 1.32
CA ASN A 86 -10.49 -13.28 1.65
C ASN A 86 -10.73 -13.54 3.14
N ALA A 87 -9.85 -14.30 3.79
CA ALA A 87 -9.92 -14.52 5.24
C ALA A 87 -9.75 -13.21 6.01
N ALA A 88 -8.75 -12.39 5.64
CA ALA A 88 -8.50 -11.11 6.28
C ALA A 88 -9.67 -10.11 6.09
N LEU A 89 -10.25 -10.08 4.89
CA LEU A 89 -11.43 -9.26 4.60
C LEU A 89 -12.66 -9.70 5.40
N ALA A 90 -12.87 -11.00 5.58
CA ALA A 90 -13.94 -11.51 6.44
C ALA A 90 -13.75 -11.10 7.91
N CYS A 91 -12.51 -11.15 8.42
CA CYS A 91 -12.18 -10.64 9.75
C CYS A 91 -12.44 -9.13 9.87
N LEU A 92 -12.08 -8.34 8.86
CA LEU A 92 -12.34 -6.89 8.83
C LEU A 92 -13.84 -6.60 8.86
N ALA A 93 -14.64 -7.33 8.07
CA ALA A 93 -16.09 -7.17 8.01
C ALA A 93 -16.79 -7.57 9.31
N ALA A 94 -16.29 -8.59 10.02
CA ALA A 94 -16.79 -9.02 11.31
C ALA A 94 -16.30 -8.14 12.48
N SER A 95 -15.31 -7.27 12.25
CA SER A 95 -14.76 -6.40 13.30
C SER A 95 -15.80 -5.39 13.75
N GLU A 96 -16.08 -5.36 15.05
CA GLU A 96 -16.92 -4.32 15.64
C GLU A 96 -16.28 -2.96 15.44
N LYS A 97 -16.95 -2.09 14.67
CA LYS A 97 -16.56 -0.68 14.58
C LYS A 97 -16.78 -0.05 15.94
N LYS A 98 -15.69 0.25 16.66
CA LYS A 98 -15.75 1.09 17.86
C LYS A 98 -16.17 2.50 17.46
N ILE A 99 -17.47 2.77 17.52
CA ILE A 99 -18.00 4.12 17.41
C ILE A 99 -17.77 4.78 18.78
N GLY A 100 -16.63 5.47 18.92
CA GLY A 100 -16.28 6.23 20.12
C GLY A 100 -16.84 7.65 20.07
N GLY A 101 -17.26 8.20 21.21
CA GLY A 101 -17.84 9.55 21.33
C GLY A 101 -16.86 10.74 21.21
N ARG A 102 -15.64 10.53 20.70
CA ARG A 102 -14.66 11.60 20.44
C ARG A 102 -14.54 11.83 18.94
N ILE A 103 -14.63 13.10 18.53
CA ILE A 103 -14.45 13.52 17.14
C ILE A 103 -13.03 14.08 17.00
N PRO A 104 -12.06 13.31 16.46
CA PRO A 104 -10.70 13.80 16.26
C PRO A 104 -10.64 14.78 15.09
N ALA A 105 -9.65 15.69 15.12
CA ALA A 105 -9.45 16.67 14.04
C ALA A 105 -8.96 16.03 12.71
N ALA A 106 -8.34 14.84 12.78
CA ALA A 106 -7.86 14.09 11.63
C ALA A 106 -7.89 12.57 11.90
N GLY A 107 -7.85 11.77 10.83
CA GLY A 107 -7.86 10.31 10.89
C GLY A 107 -7.52 9.69 9.53
N LYS A 108 -7.38 8.37 9.52
CA LYS A 108 -7.17 7.58 8.30
C LYS A 108 -8.44 6.83 7.93
N THR A 109 -8.77 6.83 6.65
CA THR A 109 -9.85 6.02 6.08
C THR A 109 -9.18 4.91 5.30
N LEU A 110 -9.21 3.70 5.85
CA LEU A 110 -8.65 2.50 5.24
C LEU A 110 -9.76 1.46 5.13
N ASP A 111 -9.77 0.71 4.05
CA ASP A 111 -10.74 -0.34 3.80
C ASP A 111 -10.06 -1.66 3.40
N GLY A 112 -10.85 -2.58 2.85
CA GLY A 112 -10.38 -3.89 2.43
C GLY A 112 -9.32 -3.85 1.33
N ALA A 113 -9.33 -2.82 0.47
CA ALA A 113 -8.37 -2.67 -0.61
C ALA A 113 -6.95 -2.43 -0.07
N GLU A 114 -6.79 -1.54 0.92
CA GLU A 114 -5.47 -1.34 1.55
C GLU A 114 -4.99 -2.59 2.27
N LEU A 115 -5.89 -3.31 2.97
CA LEU A 115 -5.55 -4.57 3.62
C LEU A 115 -5.07 -5.63 2.63
N ALA A 116 -5.79 -5.79 1.53
CA ALA A 116 -5.44 -6.72 0.45
C ALA A 116 -4.08 -6.38 -0.16
N ALA A 117 -3.81 -5.10 -0.44
CA ALA A 117 -2.52 -4.65 -0.98
C ALA A 117 -1.36 -4.90 0.00
N MET A 118 -1.56 -4.66 1.30
CA MET A 118 -0.55 -4.94 2.32
C MET A 118 -0.24 -6.45 2.45
N ILE A 119 -1.27 -7.30 2.38
CA ILE A 119 -1.08 -8.76 2.34
C ILE A 119 -0.30 -9.14 1.09
N ASP A 120 -0.64 -8.55 -0.06
CA ASP A 120 0.03 -8.86 -1.30
C ASP A 120 1.52 -8.48 -1.28
N ALA A 121 1.86 -7.28 -0.80
CA ALA A 121 3.24 -6.85 -0.62
C ALA A 121 4.00 -7.74 0.37
N SER A 122 3.36 -8.15 1.48
CA SER A 122 3.97 -9.00 2.49
C SER A 122 4.31 -10.40 1.95
N LEU A 123 3.39 -10.98 1.17
CA LEU A 123 3.58 -12.32 0.58
C LEU A 123 4.63 -12.37 -0.53
N ASP A 124 5.06 -11.22 -1.06
CA ASP A 124 6.18 -11.16 -2.01
C ASP A 124 7.53 -11.37 -1.34
N MET A 125 7.64 -11.10 -0.03
CA MET A 125 8.89 -11.09 0.74
C MET A 125 9.99 -10.18 0.15
N TRP A 126 9.62 -9.30 -0.79
CA TRP A 126 10.46 -8.21 -1.27
C TRP A 126 10.19 -6.98 -0.41
N LEU A 127 10.96 -6.85 0.68
CA LEU A 127 10.65 -5.91 1.77
C LEU A 127 11.10 -4.46 1.48
N THR A 128 11.97 -4.27 0.49
CA THR A 128 12.42 -2.94 0.04
C THR A 128 11.54 -2.43 -1.10
N ALA A 129 11.83 -1.23 -1.62
CA ALA A 129 11.18 -0.72 -2.82
C ALA A 129 11.21 -1.77 -3.95
N GLY A 130 10.05 -2.01 -4.56
CA GLY A 130 9.81 -3.03 -5.58
C GLY A 130 8.53 -2.73 -6.35
N ARG A 131 7.83 -3.75 -6.86
CA ARG A 131 6.72 -3.55 -7.81
C ARG A 131 5.63 -2.56 -7.37
N PHE A 132 5.26 -2.58 -6.08
CA PHE A 132 4.25 -1.65 -5.54
C PHE A 132 4.76 -0.20 -5.46
N HIS A 133 6.06 -0.01 -5.23
CA HIS A 133 6.69 1.29 -5.19
C HIS A 133 6.76 1.92 -6.59
N GLU A 134 7.25 1.15 -7.58
CA GLU A 134 7.31 1.59 -8.98
C GLU A 134 5.93 1.92 -9.55
N GLN A 135 4.92 1.09 -9.23
CA GLN A 135 3.54 1.34 -9.60
C GLN A 135 3.02 2.64 -8.98
N PHE A 136 3.23 2.82 -7.67
CA PHE A 136 2.80 4.01 -6.95
C PHE A 136 3.41 5.30 -7.50
N GLU A 137 4.71 5.32 -7.79
CA GLU A 137 5.39 6.50 -8.36
C GLU A 137 4.82 6.86 -9.74
N LYS A 138 4.59 5.86 -10.60
CA LYS A 138 4.00 6.06 -11.92
C LYS A 138 2.59 6.64 -11.82
N GLU A 139 1.77 6.08 -10.95
CA GLU A 139 0.38 6.53 -10.75
C GLU A 139 0.33 7.92 -10.11
N LEU A 140 1.20 8.20 -9.14
CA LEU A 140 1.30 9.51 -8.49
C LEU A 140 1.75 10.61 -9.46
N ALA A 141 2.72 10.31 -10.34
CA ALA A 141 3.15 11.25 -11.38
C ALA A 141 1.98 11.57 -12.34
N ALA A 142 1.25 10.54 -12.78
CA ALA A 142 0.07 10.71 -13.63
C ALA A 142 -1.05 11.50 -12.94
N PHE A 143 -1.32 11.22 -11.66
CA PHE A 143 -2.34 11.91 -10.87
C PHE A 143 -2.02 13.39 -10.66
N SER A 144 -0.76 13.71 -10.36
CA SER A 144 -0.32 15.09 -10.11
C SER A 144 -0.03 15.89 -11.39
N GLY A 145 0.03 15.23 -12.56
CA GLY A 145 0.47 15.84 -13.82
C GLY A 145 1.98 16.12 -13.88
N ALA A 146 2.76 15.59 -12.94
CA ALA A 146 4.22 15.73 -12.94
C ALA A 146 4.87 14.77 -13.94
N HIS A 147 6.06 15.13 -14.44
CA HIS A 147 6.84 14.25 -15.32
C HIS A 147 7.27 12.95 -14.62
N SER A 148 7.59 13.03 -13.32
CA SER A 148 8.02 11.90 -12.51
C SER A 148 7.69 12.16 -11.05
N ALA A 149 7.51 11.10 -10.27
CA ALA A 149 7.38 11.16 -8.81
C ALA A 149 8.47 10.28 -8.18
N LEU A 150 8.90 10.66 -6.98
CA LEU A 150 9.80 9.86 -6.14
C LEU A 150 9.15 9.67 -4.77
N ALA A 151 8.85 8.43 -4.40
CA ALA A 151 8.25 8.10 -3.12
C ALA A 151 9.31 7.99 -2.03
N VAL A 152 9.07 8.65 -0.91
CA VAL A 152 10.00 8.73 0.22
C VAL A 152 9.27 8.45 1.53
N ASN A 153 10.02 8.21 2.60
CA ASN A 153 9.48 7.73 3.87
C ASN A 153 8.64 8.77 4.66
N SER A 154 8.65 10.04 4.29
CA SER A 154 7.81 11.08 4.91
C SER A 154 7.72 12.35 4.06
N GLY A 155 6.73 13.20 4.31
CA GLY A 155 6.66 14.55 3.73
C GLY A 155 7.85 15.44 4.12
N SER A 156 8.38 15.29 5.33
CA SER A 156 9.58 16.02 5.78
C SER A 156 10.83 15.60 4.98
N SER A 157 10.98 14.30 4.68
CA SER A 157 12.04 13.80 3.82
C SER A 157 11.90 14.30 2.38
N ALA A 158 10.66 14.45 1.90
CA ALA A 158 10.40 15.03 0.57
C ALA A 158 10.89 16.48 0.51
N ASN A 159 10.56 17.31 1.51
CA ASN A 159 11.07 18.69 1.60
C ASN A 159 12.60 18.72 1.68
N LEU A 160 13.21 17.84 2.49
CA LEU A 160 14.66 17.73 2.61
C LEU A 160 15.32 17.43 1.27
N LEU A 161 14.83 16.39 0.57
CA LEU A 161 15.40 15.98 -0.71
C LEU A 161 15.18 17.01 -1.81
N ALA A 162 14.03 17.70 -1.82
CA ALA A 162 13.76 18.79 -2.75
C ALA A 162 14.80 19.92 -2.61
N VAL A 163 15.06 20.37 -1.38
CA VAL A 163 16.07 21.42 -1.12
C VAL A 163 17.48 20.90 -1.39
N ALA A 164 17.82 19.70 -0.94
CA ALA A 164 19.13 19.09 -1.16
C ALA A 164 19.46 18.93 -2.66
N ALA A 165 18.46 18.57 -3.48
CA ALA A 165 18.62 18.46 -4.93
C ALA A 165 18.98 19.82 -5.56
N LEU A 166 18.37 20.91 -5.10
CA LEU A 166 18.68 22.27 -5.55
C LEU A 166 20.08 22.76 -5.12
N CYS A 167 20.68 22.15 -4.11
CA CYS A 167 22.07 22.41 -3.70
C CYS A 167 23.11 21.62 -4.51
N SER A 168 22.68 20.75 -5.43
CA SER A 168 23.58 19.85 -6.16
C SER A 168 24.57 20.63 -7.05
N HIS A 169 25.85 20.24 -7.00
CA HIS A 169 26.90 20.78 -7.88
C HIS A 169 26.59 20.58 -9.37
N LYS A 170 25.75 19.59 -9.73
CA LYS A 170 25.32 19.33 -11.10
C LYS A 170 24.48 20.47 -11.70
N LEU A 171 23.91 21.35 -10.85
CA LEU A 171 23.18 22.53 -11.31
C LEU A 171 24.09 23.71 -11.67
N GLY A 172 25.41 23.58 -11.47
CA GLY A 172 26.40 24.62 -11.81
C GLY A 172 26.09 25.95 -11.11
N ALA A 173 26.07 27.04 -11.88
CA ALA A 173 25.78 28.37 -11.36
C ALA A 173 24.33 28.55 -10.84
N ARG A 174 23.41 27.63 -11.14
CA ARG A 174 22.01 27.67 -10.67
C ARG A 174 21.79 26.98 -9.32
N ARG A 175 22.81 26.33 -8.75
CA ARG A 175 22.66 25.65 -7.46
C ARG A 175 22.42 26.66 -6.35
N LEU A 176 21.64 26.27 -5.35
CA LEU A 176 21.57 26.96 -4.07
C LEU A 176 22.86 26.69 -3.28
N SER A 177 23.44 27.74 -2.73
CA SER A 177 24.67 27.72 -1.94
C SER A 177 24.41 28.32 -0.55
N PRO A 178 25.19 27.94 0.48
CA PRO A 178 25.07 28.56 1.79
C PRO A 178 25.12 30.09 1.72
N GLY A 179 24.20 30.75 2.42
CA GLY A 179 23.99 32.21 2.38
C GLY A 179 23.01 32.70 1.32
N ASP A 180 22.59 31.86 0.37
CA ASP A 180 21.49 32.20 -0.55
C ASP A 180 20.16 32.31 0.22
N GLU A 181 19.32 33.25 -0.20
CA GLU A 181 18.05 33.55 0.43
C GLU A 181 16.90 32.78 -0.24
N VAL A 182 16.05 32.16 0.57
CA VAL A 182 14.84 31.45 0.13
C VAL A 182 13.63 32.06 0.81
N ILE A 183 12.72 32.60 0.01
CA ILE A 183 11.50 33.25 0.51
C ILE A 183 10.50 32.17 0.93
N THR A 184 9.96 32.30 2.14
CA THR A 184 8.98 31.38 2.74
C THR A 184 8.08 32.15 3.73
N VAL A 185 7.34 31.47 4.59
CA VAL A 185 6.49 32.09 5.63
C VAL A 185 6.78 31.51 7.01
N ALA A 186 6.65 32.33 8.05
CA ALA A 186 6.89 31.88 9.44
C ALA A 186 5.74 31.00 9.96
N ALA A 187 4.51 31.24 9.48
CA ALA A 187 3.33 30.43 9.78
C ALA A 187 3.31 29.15 8.91
N ALA A 188 4.31 28.29 9.08
CA ALA A 188 4.47 27.05 8.33
C ALA A 188 4.75 25.85 9.25
N PHE A 189 4.62 24.64 8.71
CA PHE A 189 5.09 23.45 9.41
C PHE A 189 6.63 23.44 9.48
N PRO A 190 7.26 23.05 10.61
CA PRO A 190 8.71 23.23 10.81
C PRO A 190 9.59 22.61 9.72
N THR A 191 9.17 21.48 9.15
CA THR A 191 9.96 20.77 8.14
C THR A 191 9.85 21.36 6.74
N THR A 192 9.12 22.46 6.56
CA THR A 192 9.23 23.34 5.38
C THR A 192 10.47 24.22 5.47
N ILE A 193 10.82 24.67 6.69
CA ILE A 193 11.93 25.60 6.93
C ILE A 193 13.23 24.84 7.27
N ALA A 194 13.14 23.74 8.02
CA ALA A 194 14.31 23.02 8.53
C ALA A 194 15.34 22.64 7.45
N PRO A 195 14.95 22.14 6.26
CA PRO A 195 15.92 21.85 5.19
C PRO A 195 16.71 23.07 4.72
N LEU A 196 16.08 24.25 4.69
CA LEU A 196 16.74 25.50 4.29
C LEU A 196 17.90 25.79 5.25
N VAL A 197 17.62 25.73 6.55
CA VAL A 197 18.62 25.97 7.60
C VAL A 197 19.69 24.88 7.60
N GLN A 198 19.32 23.60 7.44
CA GLN A 198 20.25 22.48 7.39
C GLN A 198 21.27 22.59 6.26
N HIS A 199 20.89 23.20 5.14
CA HIS A 199 21.76 23.45 3.99
C HIS A 199 22.45 24.83 4.01
N GLY A 200 22.35 25.56 5.12
CA GLY A 200 22.97 26.88 5.30
C GLY A 200 22.32 27.99 4.46
N LEU A 201 21.11 27.77 3.95
CA LEU A 201 20.31 28.78 3.27
C LEU A 201 19.67 29.71 4.30
N VAL A 202 19.29 30.90 3.87
CA VAL A 202 18.69 31.94 4.72
C VAL A 202 17.20 32.05 4.42
N PRO A 203 16.30 31.58 5.32
CA PRO A 203 14.87 31.80 5.16
C PRO A 203 14.54 33.29 5.27
N VAL A 204 13.84 33.83 4.28
CA VAL A 204 13.29 35.18 4.29
C VAL A 204 11.77 35.09 4.42
N PHE A 205 11.23 35.56 5.52
CA PHE A 205 9.81 35.39 5.83
C PHE A 205 8.96 36.52 5.23
N ALA A 206 8.06 36.16 4.33
CA ALA A 206 6.92 36.98 3.96
C ALA A 206 5.76 36.73 4.94
N ASP A 207 4.90 37.73 5.11
CA ASP A 207 3.72 37.60 5.96
C ASP A 207 2.60 36.82 5.25
N ILE A 208 1.61 36.34 6.01
CA ILE A 208 0.48 35.56 5.52
C ILE A 208 -0.84 36.32 5.63
N ASN A 209 -1.78 36.00 4.74
CA ASN A 209 -3.17 36.40 4.92
C ASN A 209 -3.80 35.50 6.01
N PRO A 210 -4.24 36.04 7.16
CA PRO A 210 -4.76 35.22 8.26
C PRO A 210 -6.09 34.53 7.93
N ALA A 211 -6.85 35.02 6.94
CA ALA A 211 -8.08 34.37 6.50
C ALA A 211 -7.82 33.18 5.56
N ALA A 212 -6.77 33.25 4.73
CA ALA A 212 -6.41 32.20 3.77
C ALA A 212 -5.31 31.26 4.28
N CYS A 213 -4.64 31.63 5.38
CA CYS A 213 -3.45 30.96 5.93
C CYS A 213 -2.33 30.73 4.90
N ASN A 214 -2.25 31.60 3.89
CA ASN A 214 -1.30 31.52 2.78
C ASN A 214 -0.53 32.84 2.62
N ILE A 215 0.61 32.79 1.92
CA ILE A 215 1.49 33.95 1.72
C ILE A 215 0.73 35.15 1.11
N MET A 216 1.00 36.36 1.61
CA MET A 216 0.60 37.60 0.95
C MET A 216 1.55 37.90 -0.22
N VAL A 217 1.12 37.61 -1.44
CA VAL A 217 1.92 37.76 -2.66
C VAL A 217 2.43 39.20 -2.83
N GLU A 218 1.68 40.19 -2.34
CA GLU A 218 2.02 41.61 -2.37
C GLU A 218 3.27 41.94 -1.53
N GLN A 219 3.62 41.11 -0.54
CA GLN A 219 4.83 41.28 0.27
C GLN A 219 6.10 40.76 -0.43
N LEU A 220 5.99 39.95 -1.49
CA LEU A 220 7.15 39.30 -2.12
C LEU A 220 8.21 40.30 -2.58
N GLN A 221 7.80 41.44 -3.14
CA GLN A 221 8.74 42.47 -3.59
C GLN A 221 9.65 43.00 -2.48
N ARG A 222 9.17 43.03 -1.23
CA ARG A 222 9.94 43.47 -0.07
C ARG A 222 10.91 42.41 0.46
N CYS A 223 10.67 41.15 0.13
CA CYS A 223 11.51 40.02 0.51
C CYS A 223 12.64 39.76 -0.48
N LEU A 224 12.63 40.41 -1.65
CA LEU A 224 13.66 40.24 -2.67
C LEU A 224 14.94 40.99 -2.31
N SER A 225 16.08 40.35 -2.59
CA SER A 225 17.41 40.92 -2.55
C SER A 225 18.27 40.31 -3.67
N PRO A 226 19.50 40.81 -3.91
CA PRO A 226 20.44 40.16 -4.82
C PRO A 226 20.79 38.70 -4.47
N ARG A 227 20.53 38.27 -3.22
CA ARG A 227 20.76 36.90 -2.76
C ARG A 227 19.52 36.01 -2.86
N SER A 228 18.35 36.54 -3.20
CA SER A 228 17.15 35.72 -3.36
C SER A 228 17.30 34.75 -4.53
N LYS A 229 17.12 33.45 -4.27
CA LYS A 229 17.30 32.39 -5.28
C LYS A 229 16.09 31.48 -5.47
N ALA A 230 15.23 31.36 -4.46
CA ALA A 230 14.06 30.49 -4.55
C ALA A 230 12.90 31.00 -3.68
N VAL A 231 11.71 30.47 -3.96
CA VAL A 231 10.52 30.56 -3.11
C VAL A 231 10.15 29.12 -2.73
N PHE A 232 9.97 28.84 -1.44
CA PHE A 232 9.64 27.50 -0.95
C PHE A 232 8.52 27.58 0.09
N LEU A 233 7.35 27.03 -0.25
CA LEU A 233 6.10 27.20 0.48
C LEU A 233 5.35 25.87 0.59
N ALA A 234 4.48 25.77 1.59
CA ALA A 234 3.43 24.76 1.65
C ALA A 234 2.10 25.41 1.23
N HIS A 235 1.19 24.60 0.70
CA HIS A 235 -0.20 24.99 0.42
C HIS A 235 -1.09 24.79 1.63
#